data_AF-A0A925M0Q5-F1
#
_entry.id   AF-A0A925M0Q5-F1
#
_cell.length_a   1.000
_cell.length_b   1.000
_cell.length_c   1.000
_cell.angle_alpha   90.00
_cell.angle_beta   90.00
_cell.angle_gamma   90.00
#
_symmetry.space_group_name_H-M   'P 1'
#
loop_
_entity.id
_entity.type
_entity.pdbx_description
1 polymer ?
#
loop_
_entity_poly.entity_id
_entity_poly.type
_entity_poly.pdbx_seq_one_letter_code
_entity_poly.pdbx_strand_id
1 'polypeptide(L)' 'MAQIIPGESEGIDSVLRRFKRAVSKAGIFPDMRKHRHFETPIEKRKRKALAKHKQVKRRFRQ' A
#
# COMPACT_ATOMS: atom_id res chain seq x y z
N MET A 1 -3.09 6.79 8.07
CA MET A 1 -2.87 8.15 7.52
C MET A 1 -1.41 8.28 7.13
N ALA A 2 -1.08 9.00 6.06
CA ALA A 2 0.32 9.25 5.66
C ALA A 2 0.58 10.77 5.78
N GLN A 3 1.59 11.16 6.54
CA GLN A 3 2.00 12.55 6.74
C GLN A 3 3.45 12.72 6.34
N ILE A 4 3.77 13.83 5.66
CA ILE A 4 5.12 14.22 5.30
C ILE A 4 5.28 15.70 5.58
N ILE A 5 6.38 16.03 6.25
CA ILE A 5 6.78 17.41 6.52
C ILE A 5 7.86 17.77 5.49
N PRO A 6 7.64 18.77 4.63
CA PRO A 6 8.65 19.27 3.70
C PRO A 6 9.88 19.84 4.43
N GLY A 7 11.06 19.72 3.83
CA GLY A 7 12.26 20.44 4.28
C GLY A 7 12.30 21.86 3.72
N GLU A 8 13.09 22.75 4.35
CA GLU A 8 13.15 24.18 4.00
C GLU A 8 13.58 24.47 2.54
N SER A 9 14.37 23.58 1.93
CA SER A 9 14.86 23.71 0.54
C SER A 9 14.38 22.57 -0.38
N GLU A 10 13.35 21.83 0.00
CA GLU A 10 12.88 20.70 -0.79
C GLU A 10 11.91 21.14 -1.89
N GLY A 11 12.22 20.77 -3.14
CA GLY A 11 11.32 20.97 -4.27
C GLY A 11 10.01 20.18 -4.14
N ILE A 12 8.89 20.77 -4.58
CA ILE A 12 7.53 20.21 -4.47
C ILE A 12 7.45 18.78 -5.04
N ASP A 13 8.09 18.51 -6.18
CA ASP A 13 8.10 17.18 -6.80
C ASP A 13 8.74 16.10 -5.92
N SER A 14 9.78 16.45 -5.16
CA SER A 14 10.39 15.53 -4.20
C SER A 14 9.42 15.20 -3.06
N VAL A 15 8.75 16.21 -2.51
CA VAL A 15 7.72 16.05 -1.46
C VAL A 15 6.61 15.13 -1.95
N LEU A 16 6.08 15.37 -3.16
CA LEU A 16 5.01 14.56 -3.76
C LEU A 16 5.44 13.11 -4.00
N ARG A 17 6.69 12.90 -4.45
CA ARG A 17 7.24 11.55 -4.64
C ARG A 17 7.36 10.80 -3.32
N ARG A 18 7.85 11.46 -2.26
CA ARG A 18 7.90 10.85 -0.91
C ARG A 18 6.48 10.57 -0.41
N PHE A 19 5.53 11.47 -0.66
CA PHE A 19 4.14 11.31 -0.24
C PHE A 19 3.49 10.11 -0.88
N LYS A 20 3.62 9.97 -2.21
CA LYS A 20 3.13 8.81 -2.96
C LYS A 20 3.73 7.50 -2.43
N ARG A 21 5.02 7.49 -2.08
CA ARG A 21 5.68 6.33 -1.45
C ARG A 21 5.12 6.04 -0.05
N ALA A 22 4.93 7.05 0.78
CA ALA A 22 4.37 6.90 2.12
C ALA A 22 2.93 6.36 2.08
N VAL A 23 2.07 6.90 1.20
CA VAL A 23 0.70 6.41 0.96
C VAL A 23 0.71 4.95 0.49
N SER A 24 1.62 4.60 -0.42
CA SER A 24 1.76 3.23 -0.93
C SER A 24 2.25 2.26 0.15
N LYS A 25 3.24 2.67 0.95
CA LYS A 25 3.80 1.88 2.07
C LYS A 25 2.76 1.67 3.17
N ALA A 26 1.95 2.67 3.45
CA ALA A 26 0.85 2.59 4.40
C ALA A 26 -0.32 1.70 3.93
N GLY A 27 -0.31 1.22 2.69
CA GLY A 27 -1.34 0.30 2.19
C GLY A 27 -2.74 0.92 2.06
N ILE A 28 -2.84 2.26 1.99
CA ILE A 28 -4.13 2.97 2.03
C ILE A 28 -5.05 2.57 0.86
N PHE A 29 -4.52 2.42 -0.35
CA PHE A 29 -5.32 2.02 -1.51
C PHE A 29 -5.84 0.57 -1.43
N PRO A 30 -5.02 -0.45 -1.10
CA PRO A 30 -5.50 -1.80 -0.79
C PRO A 30 -6.58 -1.80 0.29
N ASP A 31 -6.41 -0.98 1.32
CA ASP A 31 -7.35 -0.86 2.43
C ASP A 31 -8.65 -0.22 2.02
N MET A 32 -8.63 0.80 1.17
CA MET A 32 -9.85 1.34 0.59
C MET A 32 -10.57 0.27 -0.25
N ARG A 33 -9.83 -0.48 -1.08
CA ARG A 33 -10.43 -1.53 -1.93
C ARG A 33 -11.07 -2.66 -1.14
N LYS A 34 -10.45 -3.11 -0.03
CA LYS A 34 -10.96 -4.22 0.79
C LYS A 34 -12.22 -3.85 1.60
N HIS A 35 -12.46 -2.56 1.83
CA HIS A 35 -13.62 -2.06 2.57
C HIS A 35 -14.72 -1.46 1.68
N ARG A 36 -14.55 -1.43 0.35
CA ARG A 36 -15.57 -0.90 -0.58
C ARG A 36 -16.88 -1.69 -0.56
N HIS A 37 -16.81 -2.97 -0.24
CA HIS A 37 -17.96 -3.87 -0.09
C HIS A 37 -17.66 -4.88 1.01
N PHE A 38 -18.71 -5.51 1.54
CA PHE A 38 -18.54 -6.63 2.45
C PHE A 38 -17.84 -7.78 1.74
N GLU A 39 -16.85 -8.37 2.41
CA GLU A 39 -16.11 -9.52 1.94
C GLU A 39 -16.43 -10.68 2.88
N THR A 40 -16.95 -11.78 2.34
CA THR A 40 -17.29 -12.97 3.12
C THR A 40 -16.04 -13.59 3.75
N PRO A 41 -16.18 -14.44 4.79
CA PRO A 41 -15.04 -15.09 5.44
C PRO A 41 -14.15 -15.89 4.46
N ILE A 42 -14.76 -16.51 3.44
CA ILE A 42 -14.07 -17.29 2.42
C ILE A 42 -13.27 -16.38 1.48
N GLU A 43 -13.88 -15.31 0.99
CA GLU A 43 -13.22 -14.32 0.13
C GLU A 43 -12.04 -13.67 0.85
N LYS A 44 -12.21 -13.33 2.13
CA LYS A 44 -11.14 -12.78 2.98
C LYS A 44 -9.96 -13.74 3.12
N ARG A 45 -10.22 -15.06 3.30
CA ARG A 45 -9.17 -16.09 3.33
C ARG A 45 -8.46 -16.19 1.98
N LYS A 46 -9.21 -16.23 0.87
CA LYS A 46 -8.67 -16.30 -0.50
C LYS A 46 -7.78 -15.10 -0.81
N ARG A 47 -8.22 -13.88 -0.50
CA ARG A 47 -7.45 -12.64 -0.70
C ARG A 47 -6.13 -12.65 0.09
N LYS A 48 -6.16 -13.06 1.36
CA LYS A 48 -4.95 -13.17 2.21
C LYS A 48 -3.96 -14.19 1.65
N ALA A 49 -4.42 -15.35 1.20
CA ALA A 49 -3.57 -16.38 0.60
C ALA A 49 -2.89 -15.88 -0.69
N LEU A 50 -3.64 -15.23 -1.59
CA LEU A 50 -3.10 -14.64 -2.82
C LEU A 50 -2.08 -13.53 -2.52
N ALA A 51 -2.34 -12.67 -1.54
CA ALA A 51 -1.41 -11.63 -1.13
C ALA A 51 -0.07 -12.21 -0.63
N LYS A 52 -0.13 -13.26 0.22
CA LYS A 52 1.05 -13.98 0.70
C LYS A 52 1.83 -14.63 -0.46
N HIS A 53 1.14 -15.34 -1.34
CA HIS A 53 1.77 -15.98 -2.51
C HIS A 53 2.48 -14.95 -3.41
N LYS A 54 1.86 -13.80 -3.65
CA LYS A 54 2.46 -12.72 -4.44
C LYS A 54 3.71 -12.12 -3.75
N GLN A 55 3.68 -11.95 -2.43
CA GLN A 55 4.83 -11.47 -1.66
C GLN A 55 6.00 -12.45 -1.74
N VAL A 56 5.73 -13.75 -1.54
CA VAL A 56 6.72 -14.82 -1.63
C VAL A 56 7.34 -14.87 -3.03
N LYS A 57 6.52 -14.86 -4.09
CA LYS A 57 7.01 -14.83 -5.49
C LYS A 57 7.87 -13.59 -5.79
N ARG A 58 7.54 -12.43 -5.20
CA ARG A 58 8.37 -11.22 -5.32
C ARG A 58 9.72 -11.37 -4.63
N ARG A 59 9.78 -12.04 -3.47
CA ARG A 59 11.02 -12.25 -2.72
C ARG A 59 11.97 -13.18 -3.44
N PHE A 60 11.46 -14.25 -4.06
CA PHE A 60 12.29 -15.21 -4.82
C PHE A 60 12.72 -14.72 -6.21
N ARG A 61 12.08 -13.67 -6.73
CA ARG A 61 12.49 -13.02 -7.99
C ARG A 61 13.60 -11.98 -7.80
N GLN A 62 13.90 -11.63 -6.56
CA GLN A 62 14.98 -10.70 -6.21
C GLN A 62 16.27 -11.45 -5.96
#